data_AF-A0A925YDG7-F1
#
_entry.id   AF-A0A925YDG7-F1
#
_cell.length_a   1.000
_cell.length_b   1.000
_cell.length_c   1.000
_cell.angle_alpha   90.00
_cell.angle_beta   90.00
_cell.angle_gamma   90.00
#
_symmetry.space_group_name_H-M   'P 1'
#
loop_
_entity.id
_entity.type
_entity.pdbx_description
1 polymer ?
#
loop_
_entity_poly.entity_id
_entity_poly.type
_entity_poly.pdbx_seq_one_letter_code
_entity_poly.pdbx_strand_id
1 'polypeptide(L)'
;VLAFALRTAGNPKGDRSVRDEMFGVVEGIGGLEAREGLIRIIQTDKEELVRYRAFESLLAVAKHEGVVPGLEAFPASAPYKKIDVEDLLVKLIEKLGAPVRPVLVKALESKYPLARMTAVLSLESVGKAADAPALDKASKDTATIKGFPTGATVGKEAARVAGIVRSKS
;
A
#
# COMPACT_ATOMS: atom_id res chain seq x y z
N VAL A 1 4.62 23.59 -12.72
CA VAL A 1 4.22 22.40 -13.49
C VAL A 1 3.63 21.31 -12.59
N LEU A 2 4.32 20.92 -11.51
CA LEU A 2 3.85 19.90 -10.58
C LEU A 2 2.42 20.11 -10.05
N ALA A 3 2.11 21.31 -9.54
CA ALA A 3 0.76 21.62 -9.07
C ALA A 3 -0.33 21.46 -10.14
N PHE A 4 -0.02 21.72 -11.41
CA PHE A 4 -0.96 21.45 -12.51
C PHE A 4 -1.12 19.95 -12.74
N ALA A 5 0.00 19.21 -12.81
CA ALA A 5 -0.02 17.76 -13.00
C ALA A 5 -0.82 17.04 -11.88
N LEU A 6 -0.58 17.39 -10.61
CA LEU A 6 -1.32 16.84 -9.47
C LEU A 6 -2.82 17.13 -9.55
N ARG A 7 -3.20 18.38 -9.88
CA ARG A 7 -4.62 18.74 -10.04
C ARG A 7 -5.28 17.97 -11.18
N THR A 8 -4.57 17.77 -12.28
CA THR A 8 -5.11 17.07 -13.45
C THR A 8 -5.19 15.56 -13.20
N ALA A 9 -4.16 14.94 -12.62
CA ALA A 9 -4.14 13.52 -12.25
C ALA A 9 -5.30 13.17 -11.29
N GLY A 10 -5.54 14.01 -10.28
CA GLY A 10 -6.65 13.87 -9.33
C GLY A 10 -7.99 14.45 -9.79
N ASN A 11 -8.16 14.82 -11.08
CA ASN A 11 -9.43 15.36 -11.57
C ASN A 11 -10.40 14.21 -11.92
N PRO A 12 -11.48 13.99 -11.15
CA PRO A 12 -12.40 12.88 -11.40
C PRO A 12 -13.23 13.05 -12.68
N LYS A 13 -13.23 14.23 -13.30
CA LYS A 13 -13.87 14.51 -14.59
C LYS A 13 -12.89 14.48 -15.76
N GLY A 14 -11.60 14.26 -15.48
CA GLY A 14 -10.55 14.21 -16.49
C GLY A 14 -10.60 12.90 -17.28
N ASP A 15 -10.12 12.97 -18.52
CA ASP A 15 -9.87 11.77 -19.32
C ASP A 15 -8.85 10.84 -18.61
N ARG A 16 -9.08 9.53 -18.67
CA ARG A 16 -8.25 8.55 -17.95
C ARG A 16 -6.82 8.52 -18.46
N SER A 17 -6.62 8.58 -19.77
CA SER A 17 -5.27 8.59 -20.36
C SER A 17 -4.55 9.87 -20.00
N VAL A 18 -5.24 11.02 -20.03
CA VAL A 18 -4.65 12.29 -19.58
C VAL A 18 -4.24 12.23 -18.10
N ARG A 19 -5.08 11.66 -17.24
CA ARG A 19 -4.74 11.50 -15.81
C ARG A 19 -3.51 10.61 -15.62
N ASP A 20 -3.42 9.51 -16.36
CA ASP A 20 -2.29 8.57 -16.30
C ASP A 20 -0.97 9.23 -16.72
N GLU A 21 -0.97 9.98 -17.83
CA GLU A 21 0.18 10.77 -18.27
C GLU A 21 0.63 11.79 -17.22
N MET A 22 -0.32 12.42 -16.52
CA MET A 22 0.01 13.37 -15.46
C MET A 22 0.68 12.71 -14.26
N PHE A 23 0.38 11.45 -13.95
CA PHE A 23 1.15 10.71 -12.95
C PHE A 23 2.61 10.55 -13.38
N GLY A 24 2.87 10.25 -14.67
CA GLY A 24 4.24 10.20 -15.21
C GLY A 24 4.99 11.54 -15.05
N VAL A 25 4.29 12.68 -15.27
CA VAL A 25 4.87 14.01 -15.02
C VAL A 25 5.18 14.22 -13.53
N VAL A 26 4.29 13.80 -12.62
CA VAL A 26 4.52 13.90 -11.17
C VAL A 26 5.71 13.03 -10.75
N GLU A 27 5.83 11.82 -11.29
CA GLU A 27 6.95 10.90 -11.04
C GLU A 27 8.28 11.49 -11.50
N GLY A 28 8.32 12.08 -12.70
CA GLY A 28 9.52 12.69 -13.26
C GLY A 28 9.99 13.93 -12.50
N ILE A 29 9.07 14.71 -11.90
CA ILE A 29 9.43 15.87 -11.07
C ILE A 29 9.83 15.45 -9.65
N GLY A 30 9.05 14.59 -9.01
CA GLY A 30 9.29 14.12 -7.65
C GLY A 30 9.31 15.22 -6.58
N GLY A 31 10.03 14.96 -5.49
CA GLY A 31 10.15 15.87 -4.34
C GLY A 31 9.01 15.78 -3.33
N LEU A 32 9.11 16.56 -2.24
CA LEU A 32 8.16 16.52 -1.12
C LEU A 32 6.73 16.86 -1.56
N GLU A 33 6.56 17.92 -2.36
CA GLU A 33 5.24 18.35 -2.87
C GLU A 33 4.57 17.25 -3.71
N ALA A 34 5.34 16.48 -4.50
CA ALA A 34 4.80 15.36 -5.27
C ALA A 34 4.30 14.25 -4.32
N ARG A 35 5.08 13.92 -3.28
CA ARG A 35 4.69 12.91 -2.28
C ARG A 35 3.38 13.30 -1.59
N GLU A 36 3.29 14.54 -1.09
CA GLU A 36 2.09 15.04 -0.41
C GLU A 36 0.87 15.10 -1.34
N GLY A 37 1.09 15.54 -2.59
CA GLY A 37 0.05 15.57 -3.62
C GLY A 37 -0.51 14.18 -3.94
N LEU A 38 0.36 13.18 -4.10
CA LEU A 38 -0.04 11.80 -4.35
C LEU A 38 -0.80 11.19 -3.17
N ILE A 39 -0.33 11.44 -1.92
CA ILE A 39 -1.05 11.05 -0.70
C ILE A 39 -2.47 11.63 -0.69
N ARG A 40 -2.64 12.90 -1.07
CA ARG A 40 -3.95 13.54 -1.15
C ARG A 40 -4.85 12.89 -2.20
N ILE A 41 -4.31 12.48 -3.35
CA ILE A 41 -5.07 11.77 -4.39
C ILE A 41 -5.54 10.42 -3.85
N ILE A 42 -4.67 9.65 -3.20
CA ILE A 42 -5.04 8.37 -2.55
C ILE A 42 -6.18 8.58 -1.55
N GLN A 43 -6.15 9.65 -0.76
CA GLN A 43 -7.19 9.93 0.25
C GLN A 43 -8.55 10.33 -0.32
N THR A 44 -8.56 11.02 -1.46
CA THR A 44 -9.74 11.79 -1.88
C THR A 44 -10.36 11.36 -3.21
N ASP A 45 -9.63 10.63 -4.05
CA ASP A 45 -10.15 10.21 -5.34
C ASP A 45 -11.23 9.14 -5.19
N LYS A 46 -12.33 9.34 -5.92
CA LYS A 46 -13.50 8.45 -5.87
C LYS A 46 -13.24 7.15 -6.63
N GLU A 47 -12.42 7.19 -7.67
CA GLU A 47 -12.09 6.02 -8.47
C GLU A 47 -10.96 5.21 -7.82
N GLU A 48 -11.25 3.95 -7.51
CA GLU A 48 -10.33 3.05 -6.83
C GLU A 48 -9.03 2.85 -7.61
N LEU A 49 -9.11 2.65 -8.93
CA LEU A 49 -7.94 2.49 -9.79
C LEU A 49 -7.00 3.69 -9.77
N VAL A 50 -7.54 4.91 -9.57
CA VAL A 50 -6.71 6.11 -9.48
C VAL A 50 -5.99 6.17 -8.15
N ARG A 51 -6.62 5.74 -7.05
CA ARG A 51 -5.93 5.61 -5.76
C ARG A 51 -4.77 4.62 -5.85
N TYR A 52 -4.97 3.49 -6.53
CA TYR A 52 -3.89 2.52 -6.77
C TYR A 52 -2.78 3.10 -7.65
N ARG A 53 -3.11 3.79 -8.74
CA ARG A 53 -2.13 4.46 -9.59
C ARG A 53 -1.34 5.52 -8.81
N ALA A 54 -2.01 6.33 -7.99
CA ALA A 54 -1.35 7.31 -7.13
C ALA A 54 -0.42 6.67 -6.09
N PHE A 55 -0.79 5.50 -5.56
CA PHE A 55 0.09 4.72 -4.67
C PHE A 55 1.32 4.22 -5.41
N GLU A 56 1.18 3.69 -6.64
CA GLU A 56 2.31 3.32 -7.48
C GLU A 56 3.26 4.50 -7.73
N SER A 57 2.73 5.65 -8.15
CA SER A 57 3.54 6.86 -8.34
C SER A 57 4.21 7.32 -7.05
N LEU A 58 3.56 7.15 -5.89
CA LEU A 58 4.15 7.48 -4.60
C LEU A 58 5.35 6.57 -4.32
N LEU A 59 5.27 5.28 -4.63
CA LEU A 59 6.40 4.38 -4.53
C LEU A 59 7.48 4.69 -5.57
N ALA A 60 7.14 5.20 -6.75
CA ALA A 60 8.13 5.66 -7.71
C ALA A 60 8.95 6.84 -7.17
N VAL A 61 8.29 7.82 -6.53
CA VAL A 61 8.88 9.06 -6.00
C VAL A 61 9.58 8.88 -4.64
N ALA A 62 8.96 8.11 -3.72
CA ALA A 62 9.41 7.98 -2.34
C ALA A 62 10.02 6.60 -2.01
N LYS A 63 9.98 5.65 -2.96
CA LYS A 63 10.46 4.27 -2.75
C LYS A 63 9.84 3.67 -1.49
N HIS A 64 10.64 3.03 -0.64
CA HIS A 64 10.18 2.41 0.60
C HIS A 64 9.62 3.42 1.61
N GLU A 65 10.03 4.69 1.58
CA GLU A 65 9.50 5.73 2.48
C GLU A 65 8.01 6.02 2.21
N GLY A 66 7.54 5.77 0.99
CA GLY A 66 6.15 5.98 0.58
C GLY A 66 5.17 4.90 1.05
N VAL A 67 5.66 3.74 1.47
CA VAL A 67 4.80 2.56 1.74
C VAL A 67 3.83 2.82 2.87
N VAL A 68 4.31 3.20 4.06
CA VAL A 68 3.42 3.44 5.21
C VAL A 68 2.49 4.63 4.95
N PRO A 69 2.98 5.84 4.60
CA PRO A 69 2.09 6.98 4.35
C PRO A 69 1.06 6.70 3.25
N GLY A 70 1.46 5.99 2.19
CA GLY A 70 0.58 5.63 1.09
C GLY A 70 -0.51 4.64 1.50
N LEU A 71 -0.17 3.59 2.26
CA LEU A 71 -1.16 2.61 2.74
C LEU A 71 -2.13 3.23 3.76
N GLU A 72 -1.63 4.12 4.62
CA GLU A 72 -2.45 4.83 5.61
C GLU A 72 -3.35 5.92 4.99
N ALA A 73 -3.03 6.36 3.76
CA ALA A 73 -3.80 7.32 3.01
C ALA A 73 -5.10 6.73 2.41
N PHE A 74 -5.17 5.41 2.24
CA PHE A 74 -6.35 4.76 1.68
C PHE A 74 -7.59 4.94 2.60
N PRO A 75 -8.76 5.31 2.05
CA PRO A 75 -9.96 5.53 2.85
C PRO A 75 -10.41 4.27 3.60
N ALA A 76 -10.51 4.33 4.93
CA ALA A 76 -10.92 3.18 5.74
C ALA A 76 -12.36 2.70 5.47
N SER A 77 -13.22 3.55 4.92
CA SER A 77 -14.62 3.25 4.60
C SER A 77 -14.82 2.56 3.24
N ALA A 78 -13.80 2.60 2.38
CA ALA A 78 -13.88 2.00 1.05
C ALA A 78 -13.77 0.47 1.11
N PRO A 79 -14.47 -0.25 0.21
CA PRO A 79 -14.20 -1.67 0.01
C PRO A 79 -12.89 -1.84 -0.79
N TYR A 80 -12.17 -2.93 -0.52
CA TYR A 80 -10.97 -3.36 -1.22
C TYR A 80 -11.10 -4.85 -1.52
N LYS A 81 -10.92 -5.26 -2.77
CA LYS A 81 -10.90 -6.69 -3.10
C LYS A 81 -9.53 -7.26 -2.76
N LYS A 82 -9.49 -8.49 -2.26
CA LYS A 82 -8.22 -9.16 -1.94
C LYS A 82 -7.28 -9.23 -3.16
N ILE A 83 -7.81 -9.57 -4.33
CA ILE A 83 -7.03 -9.64 -5.57
C ILE A 83 -6.43 -8.28 -5.96
N ASP A 84 -7.19 -7.19 -5.81
CA ASP A 84 -6.71 -5.84 -6.14
C ASP A 84 -5.63 -5.39 -5.15
N VAL A 85 -5.76 -5.73 -3.85
CA VAL A 85 -4.70 -5.48 -2.85
C VAL A 85 -3.44 -6.28 -3.16
N GLU A 86 -3.56 -7.55 -3.52
CA GLU A 86 -2.43 -8.41 -3.89
C GLU A 86 -1.74 -7.89 -5.17
N ASP A 87 -2.50 -7.58 -6.20
CA ASP A 87 -1.97 -7.21 -7.51
C ASP A 87 -1.45 -5.76 -7.58
N LEU A 88 -2.11 -4.83 -6.88
CA LEU A 88 -1.88 -3.39 -7.03
C LEU A 88 -1.22 -2.75 -5.81
N LEU A 89 -1.14 -3.43 -4.66
CA LEU A 89 -0.37 -2.94 -3.50
C LEU A 89 0.80 -3.86 -3.18
N VAL A 90 0.53 -5.15 -2.92
CA VAL A 90 1.55 -6.11 -2.47
C VAL A 90 2.64 -6.28 -3.53
N LYS A 91 2.28 -6.61 -4.78
CA LYS A 91 3.27 -6.76 -5.87
C LYS A 91 4.10 -5.50 -6.11
N LEU A 92 3.55 -4.30 -5.92
CA LEU A 92 4.32 -3.05 -6.05
C LEU A 92 5.34 -2.89 -4.92
N ILE A 93 4.95 -3.21 -3.69
CA ILE A 93 5.84 -3.18 -2.53
C ILE A 93 6.95 -4.23 -2.66
N GLU A 94 6.62 -5.44 -3.14
CA GLU A 94 7.60 -6.53 -3.36
C GLU A 94 8.66 -6.15 -4.39
N LYS A 95 8.29 -5.41 -5.45
CA LYS A 95 9.24 -4.89 -6.44
C LYS A 95 10.29 -3.93 -5.85
N LEU A 96 10.07 -3.37 -4.66
CA LEU A 96 11.07 -2.56 -3.95
C LEU A 96 12.19 -3.41 -3.32
N GLY A 97 11.99 -4.74 -3.22
CA GLY A 97 12.98 -5.70 -2.77
C GLY A 97 13.27 -5.68 -1.27
N ALA A 98 14.35 -6.37 -0.88
CA ALA A 98 14.72 -6.60 0.52
C ALA A 98 14.77 -5.36 1.44
N PRO A 99 15.17 -4.16 0.99
CA PRO A 99 15.19 -2.96 1.85
C PRO A 99 13.82 -2.53 2.39
N VAL A 100 12.70 -3.01 1.82
CA VAL A 100 11.35 -2.64 2.28
C VAL A 100 10.95 -3.33 3.58
N ARG A 101 11.64 -4.40 3.98
CA ARG A 101 11.27 -5.27 5.10
C ARG A 101 11.10 -4.52 6.44
N PRO A 102 12.02 -3.64 6.87
CA PRO A 102 11.83 -2.88 8.12
C PRO A 102 10.60 -1.96 8.06
N VAL A 103 10.28 -1.42 6.88
CA VAL A 103 9.09 -0.58 6.68
C VAL A 103 7.82 -1.42 6.80
N LEU A 104 7.81 -2.64 6.27
CA LEU A 104 6.68 -3.55 6.43
C LEU A 104 6.48 -4.01 7.87
N VAL A 105 7.56 -4.31 8.60
CA VAL A 105 7.48 -4.64 10.04
C VAL A 105 6.87 -3.47 10.81
N LYS A 106 7.28 -2.23 10.51
CA LYS A 106 6.65 -1.02 11.09
C LYS A 106 5.17 -0.89 10.71
N ALA A 107 4.82 -1.21 9.47
CA ALA A 107 3.44 -1.12 8.99
C ALA A 107 2.48 -2.08 9.71
N LEU A 108 2.97 -3.19 10.30
CA LEU A 108 2.18 -4.08 11.16
C LEU A 108 1.61 -3.37 12.41
N GLU A 109 2.19 -2.24 12.80
CA GLU A 109 1.73 -1.44 13.95
C GLU A 109 0.83 -0.27 13.55
N SER A 110 0.51 -0.13 12.25
CA SER A 110 -0.36 0.93 11.76
C SER A 110 -1.75 0.86 12.39
N LYS A 111 -2.37 2.01 12.63
CA LYS A 111 -3.78 2.07 13.06
C LYS A 111 -4.77 1.63 11.95
N TYR A 112 -4.33 1.59 10.70
CA TYR A 112 -5.17 1.27 9.55
C TYR A 112 -5.10 -0.22 9.19
N PRO A 113 -6.23 -0.94 9.22
CA PRO A 113 -6.26 -2.37 8.90
C PRO A 113 -5.67 -2.71 7.53
N LEU A 114 -5.94 -1.90 6.49
CA LEU A 114 -5.42 -2.15 5.14
C LEU A 114 -3.89 -2.13 5.11
N ALA A 115 -3.27 -1.19 5.84
CA ALA A 115 -1.82 -1.11 5.92
C ALA A 115 -1.23 -2.36 6.60
N ARG A 116 -1.83 -2.79 7.72
CA ARG A 116 -1.41 -4.02 8.41
C ARG A 116 -1.60 -5.27 7.55
N MET A 117 -2.75 -5.42 6.90
CA MET A 117 -3.04 -6.54 6.00
C MET A 117 -2.03 -6.60 4.84
N THR A 118 -1.81 -5.47 4.16
CA THR A 118 -0.88 -5.40 3.03
C THR A 118 0.55 -5.72 3.47
N ALA A 119 0.96 -5.25 4.66
CA ALA A 119 2.26 -5.56 5.23
C ALA A 119 2.42 -7.06 5.54
N VAL A 120 1.40 -7.70 6.14
CA VAL A 120 1.37 -9.14 6.36
C VAL A 120 1.57 -9.90 5.05
N LEU A 121 0.77 -9.59 4.02
CA LEU A 121 0.83 -10.26 2.73
C LEU A 121 2.18 -10.03 2.03
N SER A 122 2.73 -8.82 2.09
CA SER A 122 4.05 -8.52 1.49
C SER A 122 5.19 -9.25 2.20
N LEU A 123 5.13 -9.37 3.54
CA LEU A 123 6.13 -10.12 4.32
C LEU A 123 6.12 -11.62 4.00
N GLU A 124 5.04 -12.16 3.44
CA GLU A 124 5.04 -13.53 2.94
C GLU A 124 6.08 -13.75 1.85
N SER A 125 6.33 -12.76 1.00
CA SER A 125 7.31 -12.83 -0.08
C SER A 125 8.69 -12.36 0.36
N VAL A 126 8.78 -11.15 0.95
CA VAL A 126 10.07 -10.50 1.26
C VAL A 126 10.56 -10.70 2.70
N GLY A 127 9.72 -11.24 3.57
CA GLY A 127 10.04 -11.47 4.98
C GLY A 127 11.04 -12.60 5.19
N LYS A 128 11.64 -12.62 6.37
CA LYS A 128 12.60 -13.61 6.87
C LYS A 128 12.16 -14.17 8.22
N ALA A 129 12.83 -15.23 8.69
CA ALA A 129 12.54 -15.82 10.00
C ALA A 129 12.55 -14.80 11.15
N ALA A 130 13.42 -13.78 11.07
CA ALA A 130 13.50 -12.71 12.07
C ALA A 130 12.23 -11.85 12.19
N ASP A 131 11.33 -11.84 11.19
CA ASP A 131 10.09 -11.06 11.22
C ASP A 131 8.93 -11.85 11.88
N ALA A 132 9.11 -13.15 12.14
CA ALA A 132 8.08 -14.00 12.74
C ALA A 132 7.53 -13.46 14.07
N PRO A 133 8.35 -12.93 15.02
CA PRO A 133 7.82 -12.38 16.27
C PRO A 133 6.87 -11.20 16.08
N ALA A 134 7.12 -10.36 15.08
CA ALA A 134 6.24 -9.22 14.77
C ALA A 134 4.90 -9.70 14.17
N LEU A 135 4.94 -10.72 13.31
CA LEU A 135 3.75 -11.36 12.76
C LEU A 135 2.96 -12.13 13.84
N ASP A 136 3.63 -12.77 14.79
CA ASP A 136 3.00 -13.42 15.94
C ASP A 136 2.27 -12.42 16.82
N LYS A 137 2.85 -11.24 17.05
CA LYS A 137 2.15 -10.13 17.72
C LYS A 137 0.90 -9.71 16.94
N ALA A 138 1.02 -9.57 15.62
CA ALA A 138 -0.10 -9.22 14.74
C ALA A 138 -1.17 -10.32 14.61
N SER A 139 -0.86 -11.58 14.96
CA SER A 139 -1.81 -12.70 14.89
C SER A 139 -3.06 -12.52 15.77
N LYS A 140 -2.98 -11.64 16.76
CA LYS A 140 -4.08 -11.27 17.66
C LYS A 140 -5.02 -10.22 17.08
N ASP A 141 -4.72 -9.69 15.89
CA ASP A 141 -5.52 -8.66 15.23
C ASP A 141 -6.80 -9.25 14.62
N THR A 142 -7.94 -8.77 15.09
CA THR A 142 -9.27 -9.21 14.63
C THR A 142 -9.83 -8.33 13.53
N ALA A 143 -9.12 -7.28 13.10
CA ALA A 143 -9.58 -6.38 12.07
C ALA A 143 -9.78 -7.09 10.73
N THR A 144 -10.88 -6.74 10.07
CA THR A 144 -11.24 -7.20 8.72
C THR A 144 -11.14 -6.05 7.73
N ILE A 145 -10.87 -6.36 6.48
CA ILE A 145 -10.94 -5.39 5.38
C ILE A 145 -12.29 -5.55 4.69
N LYS A 146 -13.05 -4.46 4.56
CA LYS A 146 -14.30 -4.49 3.79
C LYS A 146 -13.97 -4.90 2.34
N GLY A 147 -14.65 -5.92 1.82
CA GLY A 147 -14.38 -6.46 0.48
C GLY A 147 -13.46 -7.69 0.45
N PHE A 148 -12.84 -8.05 1.58
CA PHE A 148 -12.13 -9.33 1.71
C PHE A 148 -13.11 -10.48 2.00
N PRO A 149 -12.72 -11.74 1.74
CA PRO A 149 -13.52 -12.91 2.08
C PRO A 149 -13.93 -12.93 3.56
N THR A 150 -15.15 -13.40 3.82
CA THR A 150 -15.70 -13.49 5.18
C THR A 150 -14.77 -14.27 6.11
N GLY A 151 -14.49 -13.70 7.28
CA GLY A 151 -13.64 -14.32 8.29
C GLY A 151 -12.15 -14.22 8.04
N ALA A 152 -11.71 -13.56 6.96
CA ALA A 152 -10.32 -13.16 6.76
C ALA A 152 -9.99 -11.93 7.64
N THR A 153 -9.24 -12.16 8.71
CA THR A 153 -8.72 -11.09 9.57
C THR A 153 -7.23 -10.89 9.32
N VAL A 154 -6.72 -9.71 9.65
CA VAL A 154 -5.27 -9.44 9.65
C VAL A 154 -4.53 -10.50 10.47
N GLY A 155 -5.05 -10.87 11.65
CA GLY A 155 -4.41 -11.84 12.53
C GLY A 155 -4.34 -13.26 11.99
N LYS A 156 -5.37 -13.73 11.26
CA LYS A 156 -5.33 -15.06 10.63
C LYS A 156 -4.28 -15.11 9.53
N GLU A 157 -4.20 -14.08 8.70
CA GLU A 157 -3.16 -14.00 7.67
C GLU A 157 -1.78 -13.85 8.32
N ALA A 158 -1.65 -13.06 9.39
CA ALA A 158 -0.39 -12.89 10.12
C ALA A 158 0.12 -14.21 10.72
N ALA A 159 -0.76 -15.01 11.32
CA ALA A 159 -0.41 -16.34 11.84
C ALA A 159 0.07 -17.28 10.73
N ARG A 160 -0.63 -17.31 9.58
CA ARG A 160 -0.25 -18.10 8.41
C ARG A 160 1.12 -17.67 7.90
N VAL A 161 1.33 -16.37 7.70
CA VAL A 161 2.58 -15.82 7.18
C VAL A 161 3.73 -16.01 8.17
N ALA A 162 3.49 -15.90 9.49
CA ALA A 162 4.49 -16.21 10.51
C ALA A 162 5.02 -17.65 10.36
N GLY A 163 4.12 -18.62 10.08
CA GLY A 163 4.51 -20.00 9.77
C GLY A 163 5.44 -20.10 8.55
N ILE A 164 5.10 -19.38 7.48
CA ILE A 164 5.88 -19.37 6.23
C ILE A 164 7.26 -18.74 6.46
N VAL A 165 7.34 -17.55 7.05
CA VAL A 165 8.63 -16.84 7.16
C VAL A 165 9.61 -17.54 8.10
N ARG A 166 9.14 -18.29 9.11
CA ARG A 166 10.01 -19.12 9.97
C ARG A 166 10.78 -20.17 9.18
N SER A 167 10.22 -20.66 8.07
CA SER A 167 10.89 -21.64 7.22
C SER A 167 11.95 -21.04 6.29
N LYS A 168 12.05 -19.70 6.24
CA LYS A 168 12.98 -18.99 5.35
C LYS A 168 14.32 -18.74 6.03
N SER A 169 15.39 -18.92 5.26
CA SER A 169 16.79 -18.69 5.65
C SER A 169 17.16 -17.21 5.75
#